data_AF-A0A2H0RI99-F1
#
_entry.id   AF-A0A2H0RI99-F1
#
_cell.length_a   1.000
_cell.length_b   1.000
_cell.length_c   1.000
_cell.angle_alpha   90.00
_cell.angle_beta   90.00
_cell.angle_gamma   90.00
#
_symmetry.space_group_name_H-M   'P 1'
#
loop_
_entity.id
_entity.type
_entity.pdbx_description
1 polymer ?
#
loop_
_entity_poly.entity_id
_entity_poly.type
_entity_poly.pdbx_seq_one_letter_code
_entity_poly.pdbx_strand_id
1 'polypeptide(L)'
;MKFEIKIKFYAKVFLTILIFLGGVGVAEAAYETEGVMESENYFPTPGLSLVNSFDYSVTIPGGTTAKAQFSYDGRVWYSTAGVLGAWDTLSTGSQSLDLSTLGWQKGQLYYRLWLTSDGSATPVFSSVSVTYTPLGGAYYVYELNGTSTSANLLPSSGVEEISRFDYSVSSLPPETSLRLQFSRDEVDWYNSAGTLDGYDTLTAGDHYLNLSGLGWSGGAFYYRAIFTSDGEFTPILDSVGLRYNRDLLLKLKGLLLFKGKFQFR
;
A
#
# COMPACT_ATOMS: atom_id res chain seq x y z
N MET A 1 17.68 14.62 -3.44
CA MET A 1 17.01 15.94 -3.35
C MET A 1 16.93 16.29 -1.86
N LYS A 2 17.40 17.46 -1.42
CA LYS A 2 17.46 17.84 0.00
C LYS A 2 16.37 18.86 0.27
N PHE A 3 15.41 18.55 1.13
CA PHE A 3 14.41 19.49 1.63
C PHE A 3 14.76 19.88 3.07
N GLU A 4 14.66 21.17 3.39
CA GLU A 4 14.96 21.74 4.70
C GLU A 4 13.66 22.28 5.30
N ILE A 5 13.19 21.70 6.40
CA ILE A 5 12.04 22.20 7.15
C ILE A 5 12.57 22.98 8.36
N LYS A 6 12.33 24.29 8.38
CA LYS A 6 12.62 25.15 9.54
C LYS A 6 11.41 25.16 10.47
N ILE A 7 11.51 24.44 11.59
CA ILE A 7 10.45 24.40 12.61
C ILE A 7 10.72 25.49 13.64
N LYS A 8 9.77 26.42 13.82
CA LYS A 8 9.75 27.40 14.92
C LYS A 8 8.68 26.98 15.92
N PHE A 9 9.06 26.73 17.17
CA PHE A 9 8.12 26.48 18.25
C PHE A 9 7.47 27.80 18.68
N TYR A 10 6.14 27.83 18.76
CA TYR A 10 5.39 28.89 19.43
C TYR A 10 4.95 28.39 20.80
N ALA A 11 5.37 29.06 21.87
CA ALA A 11 4.83 28.83 23.20
C ALA A 11 3.34 29.19 23.22
N LYS A 12 2.46 28.24 23.56
CA LYS A 12 1.09 28.57 23.99
C LYS A 12 1.17 29.01 25.45
N VAL A 13 1.16 30.32 25.68
CA VAL A 13 1.04 30.91 27.02
C VAL A 13 -0.40 30.71 27.50
N PHE A 14 -0.62 29.85 28.50
CA PHE A 14 -1.86 29.85 29.28
C PHE A 14 -1.75 30.95 30.34
N LEU A 15 -2.42 32.08 30.11
CA LEU A 15 -2.52 33.16 31.09
C LEU A 15 -3.73 32.91 32.00
N THR A 16 -3.53 32.24 33.13
CA THR A 16 -4.55 32.19 34.18
C THR A 16 -4.41 33.43 35.06
N ILE A 17 -5.19 34.47 34.78
CA ILE A 17 -5.31 35.64 35.67
C ILE A 17 -6.19 35.23 36.87
N LEU A 18 -5.58 34.92 38.01
CA LEU A 18 -6.27 34.83 39.29
C LEU A 18 -6.19 36.20 39.98
N ILE A 19 -7.28 36.98 39.93
CA ILE A 19 -7.37 38.25 40.68
C ILE A 19 -7.64 37.90 42.15
N PHE A 20 -6.60 37.86 42.97
CA PHE A 20 -6.73 38.03 44.42
C PHE A 20 -6.10 39.36 44.81
N LEU A 21 -6.89 40.20 45.49
CA LEU A 21 -6.43 41.42 46.15
C LEU A 21 -5.30 41.06 47.13
N GLY A 22 -4.07 41.43 46.80
CA GLY A 22 -2.93 41.43 47.74
C GLY A 22 -2.00 40.23 47.65
N GLY A 23 -1.31 40.07 46.52
CA GLY A 23 -0.15 39.16 46.41
C GLY A 23 0.33 39.09 44.97
N VAL A 24 1.61 39.39 44.72
CA VAL A 24 2.21 39.27 43.39
C VAL A 24 2.39 37.79 43.08
N GLY A 25 1.31 37.13 42.62
CA GLY A 25 1.37 35.77 42.11
C GLY A 25 2.06 35.79 40.74
N VAL A 26 3.32 35.37 40.70
CA VAL A 26 4.01 35.11 39.45
C VAL A 26 3.30 33.89 38.84
N ALA A 27 2.65 34.07 37.69
CA ALA A 27 2.10 32.94 36.94
C ALA A 27 3.27 32.07 36.48
N GLU A 28 3.43 30.89 37.08
CA GLU A 28 4.40 29.90 36.63
C GLU A 28 3.86 29.25 35.35
N ALA A 29 4.60 29.41 34.25
CA ALA A 29 4.28 28.71 33.02
C ALA A 29 4.57 27.22 33.23
N ALA A 30 3.52 26.40 33.34
CA ALA A 30 3.67 24.94 33.31
C ALA A 30 3.96 24.53 31.85
N TYR A 31 5.19 24.16 31.57
CA TYR A 31 5.59 23.59 30.29
C TYR A 31 5.28 22.10 30.29
N GLU A 32 4.72 21.58 29.20
CA GLU A 32 4.62 20.15 28.98
C GLU A 32 6.03 19.56 29.02
N THR A 33 6.28 18.63 29.94
CA THR A 33 7.60 18.02 30.12
C THR A 33 7.91 16.96 29.06
N GLU A 34 6.93 16.60 28.23
CA GLU A 34 7.13 15.67 27.12
C GLU A 34 6.13 15.89 25.97
N GLY A 35 6.52 15.45 24.78
CA GLY A 35 5.63 15.45 23.61
C GLY A 35 6.16 14.58 22.47
N VAL A 36 5.23 14.04 21.67
CA VAL A 36 5.53 13.28 20.45
C VAL A 36 5.05 14.06 19.24
N MET A 37 5.93 14.26 18.27
CA MET A 37 5.59 14.82 16.96
C MET A 37 5.69 13.73 15.93
N GLU A 38 4.66 13.56 15.09
CA GLU A 38 4.66 12.60 14.00
C GLU A 38 4.71 13.34 12.67
N SER A 39 5.47 12.82 11.72
CA SER A 39 5.52 13.35 10.37
C SER A 39 4.31 12.91 9.56
N GLU A 40 3.96 13.69 8.53
CA GLU A 40 3.22 13.16 7.39
C GLU A 40 4.11 12.21 6.58
N ASN A 41 3.54 11.58 5.54
CA ASN A 41 4.33 10.79 4.61
C ASN A 41 5.43 11.67 4.00
N TYR A 42 6.69 11.30 4.25
CA TYR A 42 7.83 12.08 3.81
C TYR A 42 8.08 11.96 2.29
N PHE A 43 7.59 10.90 1.64
CA PHE A 43 7.80 10.75 0.21
C PHE A 43 6.84 11.63 -0.61
N PRO A 44 7.38 12.49 -1.50
CA PRO A 44 6.57 13.45 -2.26
C PRO A 44 5.72 12.80 -3.37
N THR A 45 6.01 11.54 -3.70
CA THR A 45 5.28 10.76 -4.70
C THR A 45 5.20 9.31 -4.26
N PRO A 46 4.02 8.65 -4.39
CA PRO A 46 3.91 7.21 -4.20
C PRO A 46 4.89 6.46 -5.12
N GLY A 47 5.72 5.58 -4.54
CA GLY A 47 6.61 4.67 -5.28
C GLY A 47 7.73 4.10 -4.40
N LEU A 48 8.10 2.81 -4.54
CA LEU A 48 9.06 2.20 -3.61
C LEU A 48 10.42 2.87 -3.71
N SER A 49 10.86 3.34 -2.55
CA SER A 49 12.20 3.84 -2.33
C SER A 49 12.85 2.97 -1.28
N LEU A 50 14.14 2.66 -1.46
CA LEU A 50 14.92 2.09 -0.37
C LEU A 50 15.29 3.25 0.56
N VAL A 51 14.76 3.22 1.78
CA VAL A 51 15.11 4.22 2.80
C VAL A 51 16.55 3.92 3.24
N ASN A 52 17.45 4.90 3.08
CA ASN A 52 18.85 4.70 3.44
C ASN A 52 19.13 5.24 4.84
N SER A 53 18.78 6.50 5.11
CA SER A 53 19.10 7.14 6.37
C SER A 53 18.12 8.23 6.77
N PHE A 54 18.05 8.46 8.08
CA PHE A 54 17.43 9.64 8.68
C PHE A 54 18.50 10.56 9.23
N ASP A 55 18.65 11.71 8.57
CA ASP A 55 19.64 12.73 8.88
C ASP A 55 18.99 13.84 9.70
N TYR A 56 19.62 14.23 10.80
CA TYR A 56 19.09 15.27 11.68
C TYR A 56 20.19 16.19 12.19
N SER A 57 19.81 17.40 12.56
CA SER A 57 20.64 18.33 13.33
C SER A 57 19.82 18.85 14.51
N VAL A 58 20.28 18.56 15.72
CA VAL A 58 19.53 18.85 16.96
C VAL A 58 20.45 19.42 18.04
N THR A 59 19.95 20.39 18.80
CA THR A 59 20.57 20.83 20.06
C THR A 59 19.78 20.22 21.21
N ILE A 60 20.45 19.44 22.07
CA ILE A 60 19.85 18.80 23.25
C ILE A 60 20.44 19.41 24.52
N PRO A 61 19.71 20.33 25.20
CA PRO A 61 20.12 20.87 26.50
C PRO A 61 20.27 19.78 27.58
N GLY A 62 21.12 20.03 28.58
CA GLY A 62 21.22 19.13 29.73
C GLY A 62 19.86 18.94 30.42
N GLY A 63 19.56 17.73 30.91
CA GLY A 63 18.27 17.42 31.53
C GLY A 63 17.12 17.13 30.55
N THR A 64 17.35 17.28 29.23
CA THR A 64 16.34 16.99 28.19
C THR A 64 16.70 15.73 27.40
N THR A 65 15.78 15.23 26.58
CA THR A 65 16.01 14.06 25.71
C THR A 65 15.26 14.20 24.39
N ALA A 66 15.87 13.74 23.31
CA ALA A 66 15.21 13.58 22.01
C ALA A 66 15.36 12.13 21.55
N LYS A 67 14.29 11.55 21.02
CA LYS A 67 14.26 10.19 20.46
C LYS A 67 13.55 10.15 19.12
N ALA A 68 13.86 9.15 18.29
CA ALA A 68 13.20 8.92 17.01
C ALA A 68 12.65 7.50 16.88
N GLN A 69 11.60 7.37 16.06
CA GLN A 69 11.02 6.12 15.59
C GLN A 69 10.56 6.28 14.14
N PHE A 70 10.41 5.16 13.44
CA PHE A 70 10.12 5.11 12.02
C PHE A 70 8.97 4.14 11.72
N SER A 71 8.24 4.40 10.64
CA SER A 71 7.14 3.55 10.17
C SER A 71 7.01 3.64 8.66
N TYR A 72 6.64 2.53 8.01
CA TYR A 72 6.31 2.51 6.58
C TYR A 72 4.79 2.62 6.31
N ASP A 73 3.94 2.56 7.35
CA ASP A 73 2.48 2.52 7.22
C ASP A 73 1.74 3.55 8.11
N GLY A 74 2.47 4.27 8.95
CA GLY A 74 1.94 5.26 9.90
C GLY A 74 1.23 4.64 11.10
N ARG A 75 1.30 3.31 11.29
CA ARG A 75 0.59 2.57 12.34
C ARG A 75 1.54 1.78 13.22
N VAL A 76 2.50 1.09 12.61
CA VAL A 76 3.46 0.23 13.29
C VAL A 76 4.83 0.91 13.30
N TRP A 77 5.45 1.03 14.48
CA TRP A 77 6.62 1.87 14.71
C TRP A 77 7.83 1.06 15.19
N TYR A 78 9.00 1.36 14.63
CA TYR A 78 10.24 0.63 14.88
C TYR A 78 11.40 1.59 15.19
N SER A 79 12.40 1.09 15.93
CA SER A 79 13.73 1.72 15.96
C SER A 79 14.53 1.37 14.69
N THR A 80 15.69 2.00 14.52
CA THR A 80 16.66 1.68 13.44
C THR A 80 17.15 0.23 13.48
N ALA A 81 17.12 -0.41 14.65
CA ALA A 81 17.45 -1.83 14.82
C ALA A 81 16.31 -2.79 14.41
N GLY A 82 15.18 -2.27 13.91
CA GLY A 82 14.02 -3.07 13.53
C GLY A 82 13.21 -3.61 14.72
N VAL A 83 13.42 -3.06 15.92
CA VAL A 83 12.72 -3.51 17.13
C VAL A 83 11.39 -2.76 17.26
N LEU A 84 10.29 -3.52 17.25
CA LEU A 84 8.93 -2.99 17.38
C LEU A 84 8.76 -2.19 18.69
N GLY A 85 8.27 -0.97 18.57
CA GLY A 85 7.98 -0.08 19.71
C GLY A 85 9.20 0.51 20.42
N ALA A 86 10.42 0.14 20.02
CA ALA A 86 11.66 0.68 20.58
C ALA A 86 12.03 2.02 19.95
N TRP A 87 12.66 2.90 20.72
CA TRP A 87 13.06 4.24 20.28
C TRP A 87 14.58 4.35 20.13
N ASP A 88 15.04 5.08 19.11
CA ASP A 88 16.43 5.49 18.99
C ASP A 88 16.68 6.76 19.80
N THR A 89 17.66 6.76 20.70
CA THR A 89 18.03 7.97 21.45
C THR A 89 18.97 8.83 20.62
N LEU A 90 18.63 10.11 20.44
CA LEU A 90 19.40 11.04 19.62
C LEU A 90 20.50 11.72 20.43
N SER A 91 21.55 12.13 19.74
CA SER A 91 22.67 12.90 20.32
C SER A 91 22.70 14.30 19.73
N THR A 92 23.25 15.27 20.49
CA THR A 92 23.38 16.65 20.01
C THR A 92 24.28 16.73 18.77
N GLY A 93 24.04 17.71 17.90
CA GLY A 93 24.77 17.95 16.66
C GLY A 93 24.09 17.37 15.42
N SER A 94 24.86 17.30 14.32
CA SER A 94 24.40 16.75 13.04
C SER A 94 24.80 15.29 12.94
N GLN A 95 23.82 14.41 12.79
CA GLN A 95 24.01 12.96 12.83
C GLN A 95 23.13 12.29 11.76
N SER A 96 23.43 11.01 11.51
CA SER A 96 22.67 10.17 10.58
C SER A 96 22.36 8.84 11.27
N LEU A 97 21.11 8.42 11.20
CA LEU A 97 20.68 7.09 11.60
C LEU A 97 20.53 6.23 10.34
N ASP A 98 21.21 5.08 10.31
CA ASP A 98 21.09 4.11 9.23
C ASP A 98 19.74 3.38 9.33
N LEU A 99 18.93 3.49 8.28
CA LEU A 99 17.64 2.83 8.13
C LEU A 99 17.68 1.71 7.10
N SER A 100 18.80 1.53 6.39
CA SER A 100 18.91 0.54 5.32
C SER A 100 18.75 -0.90 5.82
N THR A 101 19.11 -1.15 7.07
CA THR A 101 18.98 -2.44 7.75
C THR A 101 17.53 -2.88 7.98
N LEU A 102 16.58 -1.93 7.96
CA LEU A 102 15.16 -2.22 8.05
C LEU A 102 14.62 -2.91 6.78
N GLY A 103 15.35 -2.80 5.66
CA GLY A 103 14.97 -3.43 4.39
C GLY A 103 13.67 -2.89 3.79
N TRP A 104 13.20 -1.73 4.24
CA TRP A 104 11.93 -1.17 3.78
C TRP A 104 12.05 -0.67 2.34
N GLN A 105 11.29 -1.33 1.48
CA GLN A 105 11.07 -0.95 0.08
C GLN A 105 9.61 -0.55 -0.03
N LYS A 106 9.27 0.66 0.41
CA LYS A 106 7.88 1.15 0.43
C LYS A 106 7.81 2.56 -0.13
N GLY A 107 6.64 2.91 -0.65
CA GLY A 107 6.36 4.25 -1.16
C GLY A 107 5.91 5.25 -0.10
N GLN A 108 6.03 4.86 1.16
CA GLN A 108 5.67 5.68 2.30
C GLN A 108 6.74 5.54 3.39
N LEU A 109 7.04 6.65 4.06
CA LEU A 109 7.86 6.69 5.25
C LEU A 109 7.34 7.77 6.17
N TYR A 110 7.14 7.40 7.42
CA TYR A 110 6.78 8.28 8.52
C TYR A 110 7.88 8.18 9.57
N TYR A 111 8.12 9.29 10.27
CA TYR A 111 8.96 9.30 11.46
C TYR A 111 8.22 10.02 12.58
N ARG A 112 8.59 9.71 13.82
CA ARG A 112 8.12 10.47 14.97
C ARG A 112 9.24 10.75 15.93
N LEU A 113 9.14 11.89 16.60
CA LEU A 113 10.13 12.43 17.51
C LEU A 113 9.50 12.58 18.89
N TRP A 114 10.10 11.94 19.89
CA TRP A 114 9.72 12.14 21.29
C TRP A 114 10.73 13.08 21.94
N LEU A 115 10.23 14.17 22.49
CA LEU A 115 11.02 15.18 23.19
C LEU A 115 10.63 15.21 24.67
N THR A 116 11.61 15.40 25.54
CA THR A 116 11.38 15.74 26.95
C THR A 116 12.00 17.11 27.27
N SER A 117 11.35 17.85 28.17
CA SER A 117 11.80 19.13 28.71
C SER A 117 12.06 18.99 30.21
N ASP A 118 13.04 19.73 30.72
CA ASP A 118 13.29 19.88 32.16
C ASP A 118 12.48 21.03 32.79
N GLY A 119 11.54 21.62 32.04
CA GLY A 119 10.76 22.79 32.44
C GLY A 119 11.44 24.13 32.14
N SER A 120 12.72 24.14 31.74
CA SER A 120 13.49 25.36 31.42
C SER A 120 14.03 25.37 29.98
N ALA A 121 14.22 24.19 29.39
CA ALA A 121 14.75 24.00 28.06
C ALA A 121 14.09 22.81 27.34
N THR A 122 14.15 22.81 26.01
CA THR A 122 13.62 21.74 25.16
C THR A 122 14.59 21.50 24.01
N PRO A 123 14.74 20.25 23.51
CA PRO A 123 15.54 19.99 22.34
C PRO A 123 15.03 20.77 21.11
N VAL A 124 15.95 21.27 20.30
CA VAL A 124 15.64 22.06 19.09
C VAL A 124 16.25 21.42 17.87
N PHE A 125 15.41 20.99 16.92
CA PHE A 125 15.86 20.53 15.61
C PHE A 125 16.04 21.71 14.66
N SER A 126 17.23 21.84 14.09
CA SER A 126 17.52 22.81 13.03
C SER A 126 17.26 22.21 11.64
N SER A 127 17.37 20.89 11.49
CA SER A 127 17.00 20.18 10.28
C SER A 127 16.66 18.71 10.55
N VAL A 128 15.79 18.18 9.69
CA VAL A 128 15.48 16.76 9.55
C VAL A 128 15.35 16.47 8.06
N SER A 129 15.99 15.41 7.58
CA SER A 129 15.84 14.93 6.21
C SER A 129 16.01 13.43 6.12
N VAL A 130 15.36 12.81 5.14
CA VAL A 130 15.56 11.39 4.82
C VAL A 130 16.30 11.28 3.50
N THR A 131 17.32 10.43 3.48
CA THR A 131 18.00 10.01 2.26
C THR A 131 17.45 8.65 1.81
N TYR A 132 17.14 8.54 0.53
CA TYR A 132 16.59 7.33 -0.06
C TYR A 132 17.16 7.09 -1.45
N THR A 133 17.20 5.82 -1.85
CA THR A 133 17.55 5.40 -3.20
C THR A 133 16.26 5.13 -3.96
N PRO A 134 15.93 5.91 -5.00
CA PRO A 134 14.84 5.55 -5.89
C PRO A 134 15.16 4.21 -6.53
N LEU A 135 14.29 3.22 -6.36
CA LEU A 135 14.41 1.97 -7.10
C LEU A 135 13.98 2.26 -8.54
N GLY A 136 14.96 2.41 -9.43
CA GLY A 136 14.78 2.75 -10.84
C GLY A 136 14.05 1.65 -11.60
N GLY A 137 12.72 1.67 -11.55
CA GLY A 137 11.82 0.89 -12.38
C GLY A 137 10.61 1.76 -12.71
N ALA A 138 10.05 1.63 -13.91
CA ALA A 138 8.80 2.31 -14.25
C ALA A 138 7.70 1.85 -13.27
N TYR A 139 7.35 2.71 -12.32
CA TYR A 139 6.26 2.44 -11.39
C TYR A 139 4.94 2.47 -12.15
N TYR A 140 4.30 1.31 -12.21
CA TYR A 140 2.89 1.23 -12.52
C TYR A 140 2.18 1.33 -11.17
N VAL A 141 1.51 2.45 -10.90
CA VAL A 141 0.40 2.41 -9.95
C VAL A 141 -0.65 1.55 -10.63
N TYR A 142 -0.84 0.34 -10.12
CA TYR A 142 -1.90 -0.52 -10.62
C TYR A 142 -3.21 -0.01 -10.03
N GLU A 143 -4.24 0.05 -10.88
CA GLU A 143 -5.60 0.25 -10.39
C GLU A 143 -5.90 -0.86 -9.36
N LEU A 144 -6.49 -0.48 -8.22
CA LEU A 144 -6.85 -1.43 -7.17
C LEU A 144 -7.78 -2.52 -7.70
N ASN A 145 -8.57 -2.20 -8.72
CA ASN A 145 -9.44 -3.16 -9.38
C ASN A 145 -9.38 -3.00 -10.90
N GLY A 146 -9.41 -4.13 -11.60
CA GLY A 146 -9.50 -4.18 -13.06
C GLY A 146 -10.52 -5.24 -13.49
N THR A 147 -11.19 -5.01 -14.61
CA THR A 147 -12.09 -5.99 -15.22
C THR A 147 -11.70 -6.19 -16.69
N SER A 148 -11.63 -7.45 -17.12
CA SER A 148 -11.47 -7.82 -18.51
C SER A 148 -12.61 -8.76 -18.90
N THR A 149 -13.36 -8.40 -19.94
CA THR A 149 -14.42 -9.24 -20.51
C THR A 149 -13.97 -9.76 -21.86
N SER A 150 -14.18 -11.05 -22.12
CA SER A 150 -13.84 -11.65 -23.40
C SER A 150 -14.82 -11.25 -24.49
N ALA A 151 -14.37 -11.33 -25.75
CA ALA A 151 -15.30 -11.51 -26.86
C ALA A 151 -15.94 -12.91 -26.79
N ASN A 152 -16.93 -13.16 -27.64
CA ASN A 152 -17.48 -14.50 -27.81
C ASN A 152 -16.38 -15.48 -28.21
N LEU A 153 -16.18 -16.52 -27.41
CA LEU A 153 -15.15 -17.55 -27.62
C LEU A 153 -15.59 -18.70 -28.52
N LEU A 154 -16.88 -18.77 -28.87
CA LEU A 154 -17.43 -19.88 -29.64
C LEU A 154 -17.77 -19.48 -31.08
N PRO A 155 -17.74 -20.44 -32.02
CA PRO A 155 -18.35 -20.24 -33.32
C PRO A 155 -19.86 -20.06 -33.18
N SER A 156 -20.50 -19.38 -34.13
CA SER A 156 -21.93 -19.04 -34.10
C SER A 156 -22.89 -20.25 -34.10
N SER A 157 -22.41 -21.46 -34.40
CA SER A 157 -23.22 -22.70 -34.36
C SER A 157 -22.35 -23.95 -34.16
N GLY A 158 -22.96 -25.08 -33.79
CA GLY A 158 -22.30 -26.39 -33.74
C GLY A 158 -21.64 -26.75 -32.40
N VAL A 159 -21.97 -26.02 -31.33
CA VAL A 159 -21.53 -26.34 -29.96
C VAL A 159 -22.66 -27.03 -29.23
N GLU A 160 -22.47 -28.32 -28.93
CA GLU A 160 -23.44 -29.16 -28.23
C GLU A 160 -23.28 -29.08 -26.71
N GLU A 161 -22.05 -28.88 -26.23
CA GLU A 161 -21.75 -28.86 -24.80
C GLU A 161 -20.53 -27.97 -24.51
N ILE A 162 -20.60 -27.19 -23.43
CA ILE A 162 -19.47 -26.46 -22.85
C ILE A 162 -19.13 -27.11 -21.52
N SER A 163 -17.94 -27.72 -21.42
CA SER A 163 -17.65 -28.63 -20.30
C SER A 163 -16.56 -28.12 -19.37
N ARG A 164 -15.61 -27.31 -19.85
CA ARG A 164 -14.44 -26.94 -19.05
C ARG A 164 -13.81 -25.63 -19.47
N PHE A 165 -13.41 -24.83 -18.48
CA PHE A 165 -12.60 -23.63 -18.65
C PHE A 165 -11.21 -23.85 -18.06
N ASP A 166 -10.19 -23.88 -18.90
CA ASP A 166 -8.79 -23.98 -18.55
C ASP A 166 -8.22 -22.58 -18.26
N TYR A 167 -7.36 -22.45 -17.25
CA TYR A 167 -6.66 -21.20 -16.97
C TYR A 167 -5.23 -21.43 -16.45
N SER A 168 -4.37 -20.42 -16.63
CA SER A 168 -3.00 -20.40 -16.12
C SER A 168 -2.71 -19.06 -15.47
N VAL A 169 -2.30 -19.08 -14.20
CA VAL A 169 -1.97 -17.89 -13.40
C VAL A 169 -0.54 -18.00 -12.91
N SER A 170 0.39 -17.27 -13.54
CA SER A 170 1.82 -17.26 -13.18
C SER A 170 2.12 -16.44 -11.94
N SER A 171 1.26 -15.49 -11.58
CA SER A 171 1.45 -14.62 -10.41
C SER A 171 0.12 -14.37 -9.70
N LEU A 172 0.07 -14.71 -8.42
CA LEU A 172 -1.01 -14.33 -7.50
C LEU A 172 -0.38 -13.87 -6.18
N PRO A 173 0.10 -12.62 -6.12
CA PRO A 173 0.77 -12.08 -4.93
C PRO A 173 -0.15 -12.07 -3.70
N PRO A 174 0.41 -12.04 -2.47
CA PRO A 174 -0.38 -11.85 -1.25
C PRO A 174 -1.28 -10.61 -1.33
N GLU A 175 -2.43 -10.63 -0.67
CA GLU A 175 -3.40 -9.52 -0.65
C GLU A 175 -3.96 -9.10 -2.03
N THR A 176 -3.70 -9.89 -3.08
CA THR A 176 -4.32 -9.73 -4.41
C THR A 176 -5.38 -10.80 -4.67
N SER A 177 -6.27 -10.57 -5.64
CA SER A 177 -7.25 -11.60 -6.01
C SER A 177 -7.55 -11.61 -7.50
N LEU A 178 -7.82 -12.79 -8.05
CA LEU A 178 -8.28 -12.98 -9.41
C LEU A 178 -9.53 -13.85 -9.40
N ARG A 179 -10.62 -13.35 -9.99
CA ARG A 179 -11.92 -14.01 -10.00
C ARG A 179 -12.47 -14.14 -11.41
N LEU A 180 -13.25 -15.18 -11.65
CA LEU A 180 -13.94 -15.42 -12.92
C LEU A 180 -15.45 -15.49 -12.75
N GLN A 181 -16.13 -15.05 -13.81
CA GLN A 181 -17.53 -15.32 -14.09
C GLN A 181 -17.69 -15.65 -15.57
N PHE A 182 -18.81 -16.31 -15.89
CA PHE A 182 -19.13 -16.76 -17.24
C PHE A 182 -20.52 -16.25 -17.64
N SER A 183 -20.72 -16.05 -18.93
CA SER A 183 -22.01 -15.61 -19.48
C SER A 183 -22.24 -16.18 -20.89
N ARG A 184 -23.52 -16.22 -21.27
CA ARG A 184 -24.00 -16.59 -22.61
C ARG A 184 -24.53 -15.39 -23.41
N ASP A 185 -24.81 -14.27 -22.74
CA ASP A 185 -25.52 -13.12 -23.28
C ASP A 185 -24.91 -11.76 -22.89
N GLU A 186 -23.82 -11.77 -22.11
CA GLU A 186 -23.12 -10.59 -21.58
C GLU A 186 -23.94 -9.80 -20.54
N VAL A 187 -25.14 -10.28 -20.18
CA VAL A 187 -26.04 -9.65 -19.21
C VAL A 187 -26.00 -10.41 -17.89
N ASP A 188 -26.30 -11.70 -17.91
CA ASP A 188 -26.31 -12.54 -16.72
C ASP A 188 -24.98 -13.26 -16.57
N TRP A 189 -24.37 -13.13 -15.38
CA TRP A 189 -23.03 -13.65 -15.09
C TRP A 189 -23.09 -14.68 -13.96
N TYR A 190 -22.49 -15.84 -14.18
CA TYR A 190 -22.54 -16.99 -13.26
C TYR A 190 -21.14 -17.46 -12.91
N ASN A 191 -20.97 -18.07 -11.72
CA ASN A 191 -19.80 -18.91 -11.46
C ASN A 191 -19.97 -20.31 -12.08
N SER A 192 -18.93 -21.14 -12.00
CA SER A 192 -18.90 -22.52 -12.51
C SER A 192 -19.95 -23.44 -11.86
N ALA A 193 -20.45 -23.09 -10.68
CA ALA A 193 -21.52 -23.79 -9.97
C ALA A 193 -22.95 -23.33 -10.37
N GLY A 194 -23.07 -22.36 -11.28
CA GLY A 194 -24.37 -21.87 -11.77
C GLY A 194 -25.06 -20.86 -10.86
N THR A 195 -24.32 -20.23 -9.95
CA THR A 195 -24.84 -19.16 -9.08
C THR A 195 -24.74 -17.82 -9.80
N LEU A 196 -25.90 -17.17 -10.03
CA LEU A 196 -25.98 -15.81 -10.57
C LEU A 196 -25.22 -14.83 -9.65
N ASP A 197 -24.41 -13.95 -10.25
CA ASP A 197 -23.49 -13.02 -9.58
C ASP A 197 -22.44 -13.66 -8.68
N GLY A 198 -22.35 -14.99 -8.64
CA GLY A 198 -21.29 -15.72 -7.97
C GLY A 198 -19.97 -15.59 -8.71
N TYR A 199 -18.86 -15.81 -8.00
CA TYR A 199 -17.50 -15.80 -8.56
C TYR A 199 -16.78 -17.11 -8.28
N ASP A 200 -15.95 -17.55 -9.21
CA ASP A 200 -14.87 -18.51 -8.94
C ASP A 200 -13.61 -17.75 -8.58
N THR A 201 -12.99 -18.05 -7.43
CA THR A 201 -11.69 -17.47 -7.05
C THR A 201 -10.58 -18.37 -7.55
N LEU A 202 -9.66 -17.80 -8.32
CA LEU A 202 -8.57 -18.57 -8.91
C LEU A 202 -7.38 -18.68 -7.96
N THR A 203 -6.64 -19.76 -8.14
CA THR A 203 -5.34 -20.03 -7.50
C THR A 203 -4.22 -19.98 -8.53
N ALA A 204 -2.99 -19.69 -8.09
CA ALA A 204 -1.81 -19.74 -8.96
C ALA A 204 -1.57 -21.14 -9.55
N GLY A 205 -0.98 -21.18 -10.75
CA GLY A 205 -0.67 -22.40 -11.50
C GLY A 205 -1.64 -22.69 -12.66
N ASP A 206 -1.51 -23.89 -13.22
CA ASP A 206 -2.37 -24.39 -14.29
C ASP A 206 -3.52 -25.22 -13.70
N HIS A 207 -4.75 -24.79 -13.97
CA HIS A 207 -5.95 -25.38 -13.39
C HIS A 207 -7.10 -25.37 -14.39
N TYR A 208 -8.25 -25.90 -13.96
CA TYR A 208 -9.47 -25.80 -14.73
C TYR A 208 -10.69 -25.70 -13.81
N LEU A 209 -11.76 -25.10 -14.34
CA LEU A 209 -13.09 -25.06 -13.76
C LEU A 209 -14.00 -25.98 -14.57
N ASN A 210 -14.77 -26.82 -13.88
CA ASN A 210 -15.76 -27.69 -14.53
C ASN A 210 -17.04 -26.87 -14.79
N LEU A 211 -17.46 -26.79 -16.04
CA LEU A 211 -18.65 -26.05 -16.47
C LEU A 211 -19.81 -26.96 -16.87
N SER A 212 -19.62 -28.29 -16.89
CA SER A 212 -20.65 -29.22 -17.37
C SER A 212 -21.95 -29.15 -16.54
N GLY A 213 -21.86 -28.75 -15.27
CA GLY A 213 -23.01 -28.54 -14.39
C GLY A 213 -23.93 -27.37 -14.82
N LEU A 214 -23.45 -26.47 -15.69
CA LEU A 214 -24.23 -25.35 -16.21
C LEU A 214 -25.22 -25.78 -17.30
N GLY A 215 -24.98 -26.91 -17.96
CA GLY A 215 -25.81 -27.38 -19.08
C GLY A 215 -25.80 -26.45 -20.30
N TRP A 216 -24.76 -25.63 -20.45
CA TRP A 216 -24.68 -24.63 -21.52
C TRP A 216 -24.28 -25.25 -22.87
N SER A 217 -24.92 -24.77 -23.94
CA SER A 217 -24.72 -25.18 -25.32
C SER A 217 -25.04 -24.04 -26.30
N GLY A 218 -24.66 -24.15 -27.57
CA GLY A 218 -24.88 -23.14 -28.61
C GLY A 218 -23.71 -22.15 -28.79
N GLY A 219 -23.88 -21.16 -29.66
CA GLY A 219 -22.76 -20.42 -30.25
C GLY A 219 -22.23 -19.18 -29.51
N ALA A 220 -22.49 -19.02 -28.21
CA ALA A 220 -22.04 -17.84 -27.46
C ALA A 220 -21.36 -18.24 -26.14
N PHE A 221 -20.16 -17.76 -25.85
CA PHE A 221 -19.59 -17.93 -24.51
C PHE A 221 -18.64 -16.79 -24.20
N TYR A 222 -18.82 -16.22 -23.02
CA TYR A 222 -18.05 -15.10 -22.54
C TYR A 222 -17.51 -15.42 -21.14
N TYR A 223 -16.34 -14.88 -20.82
CA TYR A 223 -15.86 -14.82 -19.45
C TYR A 223 -15.53 -13.38 -19.07
N ARG A 224 -15.61 -13.10 -17.78
CA ARG A 224 -15.16 -11.86 -17.17
C ARG A 224 -14.19 -12.18 -16.06
N ALA A 225 -12.99 -11.64 -16.18
CA ALA A 225 -11.94 -11.71 -15.17
C ALA A 225 -11.88 -10.41 -14.38
N ILE A 226 -11.93 -10.52 -13.05
CA ILE A 226 -11.85 -9.42 -12.10
C ILE A 226 -10.53 -9.55 -11.35
N PHE A 227 -9.72 -8.52 -11.42
CA PHE A 227 -8.41 -8.42 -10.80
C PHE A 227 -8.49 -7.45 -9.64
N THR A 228 -7.91 -7.82 -8.50
CA THR A 228 -7.69 -6.93 -7.36
C THR A 228 -6.21 -6.87 -7.08
N SER A 229 -5.66 -5.65 -7.06
CA SER A 229 -4.28 -5.34 -6.72
C SER A 229 -4.21 -4.78 -5.29
N ASP A 230 -3.06 -4.95 -4.65
CA ASP A 230 -2.72 -4.28 -3.38
C ASP A 230 -2.12 -2.87 -3.62
N GLY A 231 -2.06 -2.42 -4.88
CA GLY A 231 -1.44 -1.17 -5.32
C GLY A 231 0.05 -1.27 -5.64
N GLU A 232 0.70 -2.40 -5.32
CA GLU A 232 2.12 -2.65 -5.55
C GLU A 232 2.33 -3.81 -6.56
N PHE A 233 1.52 -4.86 -6.43
CA PHE A 233 1.52 -6.05 -7.27
C PHE A 233 0.13 -6.34 -7.82
N THR A 234 0.09 -6.99 -8.97
CA THR A 234 -1.17 -7.41 -9.63
C THR A 234 -1.11 -8.89 -10.00
N PRO A 235 -2.23 -9.63 -9.91
CA PRO A 235 -2.30 -10.98 -10.45
C PRO A 235 -2.03 -10.99 -11.96
N ILE A 236 -1.48 -12.09 -12.46
CA ILE A 236 -1.23 -12.29 -13.89
C ILE A 236 -2.00 -13.53 -14.36
N LEU A 237 -2.93 -13.32 -15.29
CA LEU A 237 -3.62 -14.37 -16.03
C LEU A 237 -2.96 -14.53 -17.41
N ASP A 238 -2.21 -15.62 -17.60
CA ASP A 238 -1.37 -15.83 -18.79
C ASP A 238 -2.13 -16.42 -19.97
N SER A 239 -3.09 -17.30 -19.68
CA SER A 239 -3.89 -17.93 -20.71
C SER A 239 -5.19 -18.46 -20.17
N VAL A 240 -6.14 -18.56 -21.08
CA VAL A 240 -7.43 -19.23 -20.87
C VAL A 240 -7.71 -20.16 -22.03
N GLY A 241 -8.47 -21.21 -21.77
CA GLY A 241 -8.94 -22.15 -22.78
C GLY A 241 -10.36 -22.57 -22.51
N LEU A 242 -11.14 -22.72 -23.57
CA LEU A 242 -12.50 -23.23 -23.49
C LEU A 242 -12.56 -24.58 -24.17
N ARG A 243 -13.02 -25.60 -23.44
CA ARG A 243 -13.34 -26.91 -24.00
C ARG A 243 -14.84 -27.00 -24.25
N TYR A 244 -15.16 -27.30 -25.50
CA TYR A 244 -16.52 -27.48 -25.96
C TYR A 244 -16.58 -28.69 -26.89
N ASN A 245 -17.75 -29.33 -26.94
CA ASN A 245 -17.93 -30.66 -27.52
C ASN A 245 -16.98 -31.69 -26.89
N ARG A 246 -17.11 -32.97 -27.24
CA ARG A 246 -16.23 -34.03 -26.71
C ARG A 246 -14.81 -33.98 -27.32
N ASP A 247 -14.09 -32.85 -27.17
CA ASP A 247 -12.62 -32.68 -27.32
C ASP A 247 -12.15 -31.48 -28.18
N LEU A 248 -13.01 -30.52 -28.55
CA LEU A 248 -12.55 -29.29 -29.19
C LEU A 248 -12.09 -28.28 -28.12
N LEU A 249 -10.82 -27.87 -28.22
CA LEU A 249 -10.20 -26.91 -27.33
C LEU A 249 -9.77 -25.67 -28.10
N LEU A 250 -10.34 -24.52 -27.75
CA LEU A 250 -9.83 -23.23 -28.17
C LEU A 250 -8.91 -22.67 -27.08
N LYS A 251 -7.62 -22.46 -27.40
CA LYS A 251 -6.67 -21.79 -26.51
C LYS A 251 -6.42 -20.36 -26.97
N LEU A 252 -6.61 -19.40 -26.07
CA LEU A 252 -6.14 -18.04 -26.25
C LEU A 252 -4.88 -17.87 -25.41
N LYS A 253 -3.73 -17.72 -26.10
CA LYS A 253 -2.48 -17.31 -25.46
C LYS A 253 -2.38 -15.80 -25.57
N GLY A 254 -2.40 -15.12 -24.43
CA GLY A 254 -2.20 -13.69 -24.37
C GLY A 254 -1.86 -13.33 -22.94
N LEU A 255 -0.66 -12.80 -22.72
CA LEU A 255 -0.29 -12.19 -21.45
C LEU A 255 -1.18 -10.96 -21.26
N LEU A 256 -2.26 -11.11 -20.49
CA LEU A 256 -3.13 -9.99 -20.15
C LEU A 256 -2.46 -9.21 -19.02
N LEU A 257 -1.45 -8.43 -19.40
CA LEU A 257 -0.77 -7.51 -18.50
C LEU A 257 -1.61 -6.24 -18.43
N PHE A 258 -2.24 -5.97 -17.27
CA PHE A 258 -2.82 -4.66 -17.00
C PHE A 258 -1.69 -3.64 -16.90
N LYS A 259 -1.29 -3.08 -18.05
CA LYS A 259 -0.42 -1.91 -18.15
C LYS A 259 -1.17 -0.84 -18.94
N GLY A 260 -1.76 0.12 -18.24
CA GLY A 260 -2.40 1.26 -18.89
C GLY A 260 -2.74 2.37 -17.91
N LYS A 261 -2.21 3.58 -18.17
CA LYS A 261 -2.81 4.84 -17.71
C LYS A 261 -4.19 4.96 -18.36
N PHE A 262 -5.25 5.01 -17.56
CA PHE A 262 -6.52 5.57 -18.01
C PHE A 262 -6.74 6.89 -17.29
N GLN A 263 -6.47 8.00 -17.99
CA GLN A 263 -7.13 9.25 -17.66
C GLN A 263 -8.57 9.14 -18.15
N PHE A 264 -9.53 9.17 -17.23
CA PHE A 264 -10.89 9.55 -17.60
C PHE A 264 -10.95 11.08 -17.70
N ARG A 265 -11.65 11.56 -18.72
CA ARG A 265 -12.17 12.94 -18.74
C ARG A 265 -13.21 13.09 -17.65
#